data_AF-A0A7R9SW05-F1
#
_entry.id   AF-A0A7R9SW05-F1
#
_cell.length_a   1.000
_cell.length_b   1.000
_cell.length_c   1.000
_cell.angle_alpha   90.00
_cell.angle_beta   90.00
_cell.angle_gamma   90.00
#
_symmetry.space_group_name_H-M   'P 1'
#
loop_
_entity.id
_entity.type
_entity.pdbx_description
1 polymer ?
#
loop_
_entity_poly.entity_id
_entity_poly.type
_entity_poly.pdbx_seq_one_letter_code
_entity_poly.pdbx_strand_id
1 'polypeptide(L)'
;MLSSRASRPLSLARFGARASHKSRSRHATTVLAKAIQLGSAKIPADVDANKVIDGVYAWTSGVTTDGANLPLALPLKVDRISESSMKLSFITKAPSANEFGSAADVDVTVEQTDAGENYLVLRFEKGIFCPPEMTTEAALEACIDCKTLMSSMPTVIKKAVANARL
;
A
#
# COMPACT_ATOMS: atom_id res chain seq x y z
N MET A 1 -60.39 -0.66 -52.57
CA MET A 1 -60.45 -2.13 -52.58
C MET A 1 -59.55 -2.60 -51.43
N LEU A 2 -60.07 -2.87 -50.22
CA LEU A 2 -60.61 -4.17 -49.75
C LEU A 2 -59.70 -5.31 -50.21
N SER A 3 -59.12 -6.20 -49.42
CA SER A 3 -59.30 -6.69 -48.04
C SER A 3 -58.14 -7.71 -47.87
N SER A 4 -57.51 -7.95 -46.73
CA SER A 4 -58.02 -8.95 -45.79
C SER A 4 -57.04 -9.14 -44.62
N ARG A 5 -57.68 -9.33 -43.45
CA ARG A 5 -57.19 -9.56 -42.09
C ARG A 5 -56.40 -10.88 -41.92
N ALA A 6 -55.61 -10.91 -40.84
CA ALA A 6 -55.54 -11.93 -39.76
C ALA A 6 -54.10 -11.96 -39.20
N SER A 7 -53.74 -12.13 -37.93
CA SER A 7 -54.42 -12.28 -36.64
C SER A 7 -53.34 -12.05 -35.54
N ARG A 8 -53.70 -11.45 -34.40
CA ARG A 8 -52.88 -11.45 -33.16
C ARG A 8 -53.07 -12.81 -32.45
N PRO A 9 -52.11 -13.28 -31.61
CA PRO A 9 -52.26 -12.99 -30.18
C PRO A 9 -50.95 -12.76 -29.38
N LEU A 10 -51.15 -12.10 -28.24
CA LEU A 10 -50.24 -11.93 -27.11
C LEU A 10 -49.78 -13.25 -26.47
N SER A 11 -48.52 -13.31 -26.04
CA SER A 11 -47.99 -14.31 -25.10
C SER A 11 -46.53 -13.93 -24.81
N LEU A 12 -45.93 -14.05 -23.63
CA LEU A 12 -46.34 -14.17 -22.24
C LEU A 12 -45.00 -13.98 -21.50
N ALA A 13 -45.02 -13.29 -20.36
CA ALA A 13 -43.84 -13.03 -19.55
C ALA A 13 -42.95 -14.27 -19.34
N ARG A 14 -41.63 -14.09 -19.44
CA ARG A 14 -40.68 -14.88 -18.66
C ARG A 14 -39.75 -13.95 -17.90
N PHE A 15 -40.09 -13.81 -16.63
CA PHE A 15 -39.17 -13.46 -15.55
C PHE A 15 -37.92 -14.34 -15.67
N GLY A 16 -36.82 -13.76 -16.15
CA GLY A 16 -35.48 -14.32 -16.06
C GLY A 16 -34.79 -13.70 -14.86
N ALA A 17 -34.63 -14.49 -13.80
CA ALA A 17 -34.01 -14.10 -12.55
C ALA A 17 -32.65 -13.40 -12.76
N ARG A 18 -32.50 -12.20 -12.19
CA ARG A 18 -31.18 -11.62 -11.92
C ARG A 18 -30.51 -12.50 -10.86
N ALA A 19 -29.77 -13.51 -11.32
CA ALA A 19 -28.84 -14.24 -10.48
C ALA A 19 -27.78 -13.25 -10.01
N SER A 20 -27.94 -12.81 -8.76
CA SER A 20 -26.90 -12.17 -7.97
C SER A 20 -25.74 -13.16 -7.84
N HIS A 21 -24.80 -13.08 -8.79
CA HIS A 21 -23.47 -13.59 -8.56
C HIS A 21 -22.86 -12.68 -7.50
N LYS A 22 -23.02 -13.08 -6.23
CA LYS A 22 -22.09 -12.71 -5.16
C LYS A 22 -20.70 -13.03 -5.70
N SER A 23 -20.04 -12.01 -6.25
CA SER A 23 -18.62 -12.02 -6.48
C SER A 23 -18.00 -12.21 -5.10
N ARG A 24 -17.70 -13.47 -4.78
CA ARG A 24 -16.85 -13.81 -3.65
C ARG A 24 -15.52 -13.14 -3.95
N SER A 25 -15.32 -11.96 -3.37
CA SER A 25 -14.05 -11.28 -3.24
C SER A 25 -13.01 -12.32 -2.81
N ARG A 26 -12.21 -12.75 -3.77
CA ARG A 26 -11.03 -13.60 -3.61
C ARG A 26 -9.82 -12.87 -4.16
N HIS A 27 -9.76 -11.55 -3.96
CA HIS A 27 -8.66 -10.70 -4.41
C HIS A 27 -8.18 -9.83 -3.24
N ALA A 28 -7.62 -10.46 -2.21
CA ALA A 28 -6.79 -9.80 -1.20
C ALA A 28 -5.90 -10.79 -0.43
N THR A 29 -5.50 -11.92 -1.02
CA THR A 29 -4.73 -12.94 -0.29
C THR A 29 -3.80 -13.73 -1.20
N THR A 30 -2.99 -13.06 -2.02
CA THR A 30 -1.92 -13.77 -2.75
C THR A 30 -0.64 -12.95 -3.02
N VAL A 31 -0.49 -11.75 -2.45
CA VAL A 31 0.78 -11.01 -2.49
C VAL A 31 1.46 -10.91 -1.11
N LEU A 32 0.71 -11.08 -0.01
CA LEU A 32 1.20 -10.89 1.37
C LEU A 32 2.08 -12.03 1.93
N ALA A 33 2.34 -13.11 1.19
CA ALA A 33 3.07 -14.27 1.72
C ALA A 33 4.61 -14.09 1.75
N LYS A 34 5.15 -12.95 1.29
CA LYS A 34 6.60 -12.72 1.19
C LYS A 34 7.12 -11.44 1.86
N ALA A 35 6.23 -10.61 2.40
CA ALA A 35 6.58 -9.35 3.01
C ALA A 35 6.74 -9.51 4.54
N ILE A 36 7.79 -8.92 5.11
CA ILE A 36 8.04 -8.96 6.56
C ILE A 36 7.36 -7.75 7.19
N GLN A 37 6.45 -7.96 8.14
CA GLN A 37 5.86 -6.85 8.88
C GLN A 37 6.90 -6.24 9.84
N LEU A 38 7.29 -4.99 9.57
CA LEU A 38 8.25 -4.23 10.38
C LEU A 38 7.61 -3.67 11.64
N GLY A 39 6.31 -3.36 11.56
CA GLY A 39 5.55 -2.85 12.68
C GLY A 39 4.13 -2.48 12.29
N SER A 40 3.32 -2.20 13.30
CA SER A 40 2.00 -1.60 13.14
C SER A 40 1.71 -0.63 14.27
N ALA A 41 0.88 0.37 13.97
CA ALA A 41 0.42 1.35 14.94
C ALA A 41 -1.10 1.51 14.82
N LYS A 42 -1.81 1.35 15.94
CA LYS A 42 -3.25 1.63 16.00
C LYS A 42 -3.49 3.12 15.78
N ILE A 43 -4.36 3.47 14.85
CA ILE A 43 -4.81 4.84 14.63
C ILE A 43 -6.04 5.06 15.53
N PRO A 44 -6.05 6.10 16.39
CA PRO A 44 -7.21 6.42 17.22
C PRO A 44 -8.47 6.67 16.38
N ALA A 45 -9.64 6.30 16.91
CA ALA A 45 -10.91 6.40 16.18
C ALA A 45 -11.36 7.85 15.89
N ASP A 46 -10.86 8.81 16.66
CA ASP A 46 -11.06 10.25 16.49
C ASP A 46 -10.12 10.88 15.44
N VAL A 47 -9.22 10.09 14.84
CA VAL A 47 -8.19 10.57 13.92
C VAL A 47 -8.47 10.11 12.49
N ASP A 48 -8.37 11.05 11.55
CA ASP A 48 -8.47 10.74 10.12
C ASP A 48 -7.23 9.97 9.66
N ALA A 49 -7.41 8.69 9.31
CA ALA A 49 -6.33 7.81 8.92
C ALA A 49 -5.63 8.25 7.62
N ASN A 50 -6.34 8.90 6.69
CA ASN A 50 -5.75 9.42 5.45
C ASN A 50 -4.81 10.60 5.75
N LYS A 51 -5.15 11.43 6.73
CA LYS A 51 -4.25 12.51 7.19
C LYS A 51 -3.02 11.98 7.92
N VAL A 52 -3.12 10.85 8.61
CA VAL A 52 -1.95 10.21 9.24
C VAL A 52 -0.95 9.79 8.17
N ILE A 53 -1.40 9.10 7.12
CA ILE A 53 -0.50 8.69 6.03
C ILE A 53 0.01 9.89 5.22
N ASP A 54 -0.77 10.97 5.07
CA ASP A 54 -0.27 12.24 4.51
C ASP A 54 0.87 12.83 5.35
N GLY A 55 0.72 12.84 6.67
CA GLY A 55 1.76 13.31 7.58
C GLY A 55 3.03 12.46 7.52
N VAL A 56 2.89 11.14 7.43
CA VAL A 56 4.03 10.23 7.25
C VAL A 56 4.69 10.46 5.89
N TYR A 57 3.90 10.53 4.81
CA TYR A 57 4.38 10.78 3.45
C TYR A 57 5.15 12.10 3.35
N ALA A 58 4.59 13.18 3.89
CA ALA A 58 5.22 14.49 3.89
C ALA A 58 6.56 14.46 4.63
N TRP A 59 6.60 13.82 5.80
CA TRP A 59 7.85 13.68 6.54
C TRP A 59 8.88 12.85 5.78
N THR A 60 8.51 11.67 5.26
CA THR A 60 9.44 10.80 4.54
C THR A 60 9.97 11.44 3.26
N SER A 61 9.13 12.23 2.58
CA SER A 61 9.55 12.97 1.37
C SER A 61 10.56 14.06 1.71
N GLY A 62 10.48 14.63 2.91
CA GLY A 62 11.41 15.64 3.43
C GLY A 62 12.62 15.07 4.17
N VAL A 63 12.78 13.74 4.32
CA VAL A 63 13.90 13.15 5.08
C VAL A 63 15.26 13.56 4.51
N THR A 64 15.35 13.63 3.18
CA THR A 64 16.58 13.93 2.44
C THR A 64 16.75 15.42 2.14
N THR A 65 15.70 16.24 2.28
CA THR A 65 15.73 17.68 1.92
C THR A 65 15.56 18.63 3.10
N ASP A 66 14.76 18.27 4.11
CA ASP A 66 14.21 19.21 5.10
C ASP A 66 14.76 18.99 6.53
N GLY A 67 15.98 18.47 6.65
CA GLY A 67 16.76 18.54 7.88
C GLY A 67 16.55 17.43 8.92
N ALA A 68 15.78 16.38 8.61
CA ALA A 68 15.89 15.13 9.37
C ALA A 68 17.29 14.52 9.22
N ASN A 69 17.91 14.73 8.04
CA ASN A 69 19.28 14.35 7.67
C ASN A 69 19.66 12.95 8.18
N LEU A 70 18.74 12.01 7.99
CA LEU A 70 19.03 10.63 8.36
C LEU A 70 20.24 10.18 7.53
N PRO A 71 21.22 9.49 8.15
CA PRO A 71 22.43 9.04 7.47
C PRO A 71 22.13 7.82 6.60
N LEU A 72 21.26 7.98 5.60
CA LEU A 72 20.93 6.94 4.64
C LEU A 72 22.09 6.80 3.66
N ALA A 73 22.56 5.57 3.49
CA ALA A 73 23.58 5.23 2.50
C ALA A 73 23.02 5.28 1.08
N LEU A 74 21.74 4.92 0.91
CA LEU A 74 21.03 4.92 -0.36
C LEU A 74 20.05 6.10 -0.47
N PRO A 75 19.92 6.71 -1.67
CA PRO A 75 18.83 7.64 -1.94
C PRO A 75 17.46 7.00 -1.66
N LEU A 76 16.61 7.73 -0.96
CA LEU A 76 15.24 7.30 -0.67
C LEU A 76 14.29 7.89 -1.71
N LYS A 77 13.55 7.03 -2.40
CA LYS A 77 12.39 7.41 -3.21
C LYS A 77 11.12 7.18 -2.41
N VAL A 78 10.20 8.13 -2.46
CA VAL A 78 8.91 8.07 -1.77
C VAL A 78 7.81 8.23 -2.83
N ASP A 79 6.97 7.21 -2.98
CA ASP A 79 5.88 7.20 -3.94
C ASP A 79 4.54 7.08 -3.21
N ARG A 80 3.58 7.95 -3.55
CA ARG A 80 2.19 7.79 -3.10
C ARG A 80 1.49 6.82 -4.03
N ILE A 81 0.93 5.74 -3.48
CA ILE A 81 0.28 4.68 -4.28
C ILE A 81 -1.23 4.88 -4.29
N SER A 82 -1.82 5.23 -3.15
CA SER A 82 -3.23 5.57 -3.02
C SER A 82 -3.46 6.50 -1.83
N GLU A 83 -4.71 6.89 -1.54
CA GLU A 83 -5.04 7.66 -0.35
C GLU A 83 -4.61 6.96 0.95
N SER A 84 -4.65 5.63 0.99
CA SER A 84 -4.34 4.82 2.17
C SER A 84 -3.03 4.04 2.06
N SER A 85 -2.22 4.25 1.01
CA SER A 85 -0.94 3.56 0.85
C SER A 85 0.17 4.39 0.20
N MET A 86 1.39 4.14 0.62
CA MET A 86 2.62 4.70 0.05
C MET A 86 3.74 3.65 0.05
N LYS A 87 4.74 3.86 -0.82
CA LYS A 87 5.90 3.00 -0.95
C LYS A 87 7.18 3.81 -0.74
N LEU A 88 8.11 3.25 0.00
CA LEU A 88 9.44 3.77 0.24
C LEU A 88 10.44 2.83 -0.42
N SER A 89 11.26 3.32 -1.34
CA SER A 89 12.23 2.52 -2.08
C SER A 89 13.64 3.05 -1.85
N PHE A 90 14.53 2.19 -1.36
CA PHE A 90 15.95 2.49 -1.23
C PHE A 90 16.64 2.23 -2.57
N ILE A 91 17.03 3.30 -3.27
CA ILE A 91 17.48 3.21 -4.65
C ILE A 91 18.97 2.88 -4.71
N THR A 92 19.32 1.88 -5.51
CA THR A 92 20.70 1.52 -5.83
C THR A 92 20.92 1.44 -7.33
N LYS A 93 22.19 1.42 -7.75
CA LYS A 93 22.56 1.14 -9.14
C LYS A 93 22.64 -0.36 -9.36
N ALA A 94 22.13 -0.84 -10.49
CA ALA A 94 22.31 -2.23 -10.90
C ALA A 94 23.80 -2.56 -11.01
N PRO A 95 24.26 -3.72 -10.49
CA PRO A 95 25.67 -4.11 -10.60
C PRO A 95 26.17 -4.25 -12.05
N SER A 96 25.29 -4.66 -12.96
CA SER A 96 25.63 -5.03 -14.35
C SER A 96 25.05 -4.11 -15.42
N ALA A 97 24.25 -3.11 -15.05
CA ALA A 97 23.57 -2.22 -15.98
C ALA A 97 23.71 -0.75 -15.56
N ASN A 98 23.59 0.17 -16.51
CA ASN A 98 23.52 1.61 -16.20
C ASN A 98 22.10 2.03 -15.82
N GLU A 99 21.47 1.25 -14.94
CA GLU A 99 20.09 1.38 -14.51
C GLU A 99 20.02 1.55 -13.00
N PHE A 100 19.01 2.27 -12.53
CA PHE A 100 18.72 2.48 -11.12
C PHE A 100 17.41 1.78 -10.75
N GLY A 101 17.36 1.22 -9.56
CA GLY A 101 16.24 0.42 -9.10
C GLY A 101 16.29 0.20 -7.60
N SER A 102 15.23 -0.39 -7.07
CA SER A 102 15.11 -0.60 -5.63
C SER A 102 16.00 -1.74 -5.14
N ALA A 103 16.80 -1.47 -4.12
CA ALA A 103 17.49 -2.47 -3.31
C ALA A 103 16.53 -3.11 -2.28
N ALA A 104 15.62 -2.31 -1.74
CA ALA A 104 14.65 -2.70 -0.73
C ALA A 104 13.44 -1.76 -0.77
N ASP A 105 12.26 -2.32 -0.53
CA ASP A 105 11.01 -1.58 -0.51
C ASP A 105 10.35 -1.70 0.88
N VAL A 106 9.70 -0.62 1.32
CA VAL A 106 8.80 -0.62 2.47
C VAL A 106 7.44 -0.09 2.04
N ASP A 107 6.44 -0.96 2.11
CA ASP A 107 5.05 -0.60 1.94
C ASP A 107 4.48 -0.08 3.26
N VAL A 108 3.83 1.08 3.21
CA VAL A 108 3.12 1.68 4.34
C VAL A 108 1.66 1.79 3.95
N THR A 109 0.81 1.04 4.65
CA THR A 109 -0.63 0.93 4.34
C THR A 109 -1.47 1.21 5.56
N VAL A 110 -2.61 1.86 5.38
CA VAL A 110 -3.69 1.88 6.38
C VAL A 110 -4.58 0.68 6.11
N GLU A 111 -4.74 -0.16 7.13
CA GLU A 111 -5.58 -1.36 7.09
C GLU A 111 -6.65 -1.28 8.16
N GLN A 112 -7.85 -1.70 7.78
CA GLN A 112 -8.99 -1.79 8.68
C GLN A 112 -9.20 -3.23 9.12
N THR A 113 -9.37 -3.45 10.42
CA THR A 113 -9.71 -4.76 10.97
C THR A 113 -11.19 -5.08 10.79
N ASP A 114 -11.58 -6.35 10.98
CA ASP A 114 -12.99 -6.76 10.97
C ASP A 114 -13.84 -6.03 12.02
N ALA A 115 -13.22 -5.53 13.09
CA ALA A 115 -13.85 -4.72 14.13
C ALA A 115 -14.01 -3.24 13.75
N GLY A 116 -13.57 -2.85 12.55
CA GLY A 116 -13.64 -1.48 12.05
C GLY A 116 -12.49 -0.56 12.50
N GLU A 117 -11.48 -1.10 13.17
CA GLU A 117 -10.34 -0.33 13.68
C GLU A 117 -9.27 -0.11 12.61
N ASN A 118 -8.69 1.09 12.53
CA ASN A 118 -7.64 1.42 11.57
C ASN A 118 -6.24 1.23 12.18
N TYR A 119 -5.35 0.62 11.41
CA TYR A 119 -3.94 0.45 11.74
C TYR A 119 -3.06 0.93 10.59
N LEU A 120 -2.02 1.69 10.91
CA LEU A 120 -0.92 1.91 9.99
C LEU A 120 0.00 0.68 10.07
N VAL A 121 0.25 0.00 8.96
CA VAL A 121 1.07 -1.20 8.86
C VAL A 121 2.25 -0.92 7.95
N LEU A 122 3.45 -1.29 8.40
CA LEU A 122 4.69 -1.15 7.65
C LEU A 122 5.21 -2.55 7.31
N ARG A 123 5.43 -2.84 6.02
CA ARG A 123 5.95 -4.12 5.56
C ARG A 123 7.16 -3.93 4.66
N PHE A 124 8.17 -4.74 4.89
CA PHE A 124 9.37 -4.82 4.07
C PHE A 124 9.22 -5.85 2.97
N GLU A 125 9.67 -5.48 1.78
CA GLU A 125 9.83 -6.36 0.64
C GLU A 125 11.23 -6.22 0.04
N LYS A 126 11.70 -7.31 -0.58
CA LYS A 126 12.95 -7.25 -1.34
C LYS A 126 12.76 -6.36 -2.57
N GLY A 127 13.71 -5.45 -2.81
CA GLY A 127 13.69 -4.63 -4.01
C GLY A 127 14.04 -5.45 -5.26
N ILE A 128 13.76 -4.89 -6.43
CA ILE A 128 13.98 -5.55 -7.72
C ILE A 128 15.46 -5.89 -7.99
N PHE A 129 16.40 -5.14 -7.41
CA PHE A 129 17.84 -5.37 -7.55
C PHE A 129 18.44 -6.16 -6.39
N CYS A 130 17.60 -6.63 -5.46
CA CYS A 130 18.02 -7.63 -4.50
C CYS A 130 18.21 -8.98 -5.23
N PRO A 131 19.34 -9.70 -5.01
CA PRO A 131 19.59 -10.97 -5.69
C PRO A 131 18.42 -11.96 -5.53
N PRO A 132 18.00 -12.65 -6.60
CA PRO A 132 16.79 -13.49 -6.56
C PRO A 132 16.88 -14.63 -5.54
N GLU A 133 18.09 -15.15 -5.30
CA GLU A 133 18.41 -16.18 -4.32
C GLU A 133 18.41 -15.69 -2.86
N MET A 134 18.50 -14.38 -2.63
CA MET A 134 18.46 -13.81 -1.29
C MET A 134 17.02 -13.87 -0.73
N THR A 135 16.89 -14.37 0.51
CA THR A 135 15.60 -14.39 1.21
C THR A 135 15.20 -12.98 1.65
N THR A 136 13.90 -12.75 1.89
CA THR A 136 13.42 -11.44 2.34
C THR A 136 14.05 -11.06 3.70
N GLU A 137 14.27 -12.03 4.58
CA GLU A 137 14.90 -11.84 5.89
C GLU A 137 16.36 -11.43 5.75
N ALA A 138 17.13 -12.11 4.89
CA ALA A 138 18.52 -11.76 4.62
C ALA A 138 18.64 -10.37 3.98
N ALA A 139 17.71 -10.02 3.08
CA ALA A 139 17.64 -8.69 2.48
C ALA A 139 17.33 -7.60 3.52
N LEU A 140 16.42 -7.87 4.46
CA LEU A 140 16.12 -6.96 5.57
C LEU A 140 17.33 -6.76 6.49
N GLU A 141 18.03 -7.84 6.83
CA GLU A 141 19.23 -7.76 7.68
C GLU A 141 20.35 -6.94 7.03
N ALA A 142 20.53 -7.09 5.71
CA ALA A 142 21.51 -6.35 4.93
C ALA A 142 21.12 -4.87 4.71
N CYS A 143 19.84 -4.52 4.80
CA CYS A 143 19.36 -3.16 4.58
C CYS A 143 19.50 -2.30 5.85
N ILE A 144 20.68 -1.74 6.08
CA ILE A 144 20.97 -0.83 7.21
C ILE A 144 20.06 0.40 7.17
N ASP A 145 19.79 0.94 5.99
CA ASP A 145 18.96 2.14 5.81
C ASP A 145 17.50 1.91 6.26
N CYS A 146 16.96 0.71 6.06
CA CYS A 146 15.64 0.34 6.57
C CYS A 146 15.61 0.45 8.10
N LYS A 147 16.64 -0.07 8.80
CA LYS A 147 16.75 0.01 10.26
C LYS A 147 16.83 1.47 10.73
N THR A 148 17.64 2.29 10.07
CA THR A 148 17.78 3.74 10.36
C THR A 148 16.47 4.51 10.16
N LEU A 149 15.73 4.21 9.09
CA LEU A 149 14.43 4.82 8.84
C LEU A 149 13.40 4.38 9.90
N MET A 150 13.34 3.08 10.21
CA MET A 150 12.38 2.52 11.15
C MET A 150 12.60 3.00 12.59
N SER A 151 13.84 3.32 13.00
CA SER A 151 14.09 3.89 14.33
C SER A 151 13.43 5.27 14.52
N SER A 152 13.15 5.99 13.43
CA SER A 152 12.50 7.30 13.45
C SER A 152 10.98 7.22 13.34
N MET A 153 10.44 6.15 12.75
CA MET A 153 9.01 6.00 12.48
C MET A 153 8.09 6.18 13.69
N PRO A 154 8.38 5.65 14.90
CA PRO A 154 7.50 5.85 16.04
C PRO A 154 7.26 7.33 16.38
N THR A 155 8.29 8.17 16.27
CA THR A 155 8.18 9.61 16.53
C THR A 155 7.39 10.31 15.42
N VAL A 156 7.61 9.92 14.17
CA VAL A 156 6.92 10.47 13.00
C VAL A 156 5.43 10.14 13.04
N ILE A 157 5.09 8.88 13.30
CA ILE A 157 3.70 8.43 13.41
C ILE A 157 2.99 9.19 14.54
N LYS A 158 3.63 9.37 15.70
CA LYS A 158 3.05 10.16 16.81
C LYS A 158 2.77 11.61 16.40
N LYS A 159 3.69 12.26 15.68
CA LYS A 159 3.49 13.62 15.16
C LYS A 159 2.37 13.68 14.11
N ALA A 160 2.34 12.72 13.20
CA ALA A 160 1.29 12.62 12.18
C ALA A 160 -0.09 12.46 12.83
N VAL A 161 -0.21 11.58 13.83
CA VAL A 161 -1.44 11.41 14.61
C VAL A 161 -1.84 12.70 15.34
N ALA A 162 -0.90 13.41 15.96
CA ALA A 162 -1.18 14.68 16.63
C ALA A 162 -1.71 15.75 15.66
N ASN A 163 -1.16 15.83 14.45
CA ASN A 163 -1.55 16.80 13.42
C ASN A 163 -2.83 16.40 12.66
N ALA A 164 -3.21 15.12 12.72
CA ALA A 164 -4.40 14.59 12.06
C ALA A 164 -5.66 14.67 12.94
N ARG A 165 -5.52 15.07 14.21
CA ARG A 165 -6.65 15.43 15.08
C ARG A 165 -7.23 16.78 14.64
N LEU A 166 -8.53 16.80 14.36
CA LEU A 166 -9.30 18.01 14.09
C LEU A 166 -9.50 18.84 15.36
#